data_AF-A0A383D001-F1
#
_entry.id   AF-A0A383D001-F1
#
_cell.length_a   1.000
_cell.length_b   1.000
_cell.length_c   1.000
_cell.angle_alpha   90.00
_cell.angle_beta   90.00
_cell.angle_gamma   90.00
#
_symmetry.space_group_name_H-M   'P 1'
#
loop_
_entity.id
_entity.type
_entity.pdbx_description
1 polymer ?
#
loop_
_entity_poly.entity_id
_entity_poly.type
_entity_poly.pdbx_seq_one_letter_code
_entity_poly.pdbx_strand_id
1 'polypeptide(L)'
;PLTGGKQSPVNAIHAELVADQVGETLEKHTLTADSIGILTPFRAQRRYLQHLLALRGLPDDLAIDTVHTFQGRKKSCIVLDLTASAVDYTFQNLGGSRQNESQAVRMLNTALSRCRTHAGTEGRLIVVANYQHIKTLYPDSAVLQFLDRIRSKTDRLIEPENAPDAMTGVRLQAQDISRFQQTTETLLQEIREDHARVVDSLATGDKISKHAIKGLIWNYCDVIPRQIQLCNRLRPSG
;
A
#
# COMPACT_ATOMS: atom_id res chain seq x y z
N PRO A 1 8.48 -11.39 -10.98
CA PRO A 1 7.90 -11.05 -12.31
C PRO A 1 6.38 -11.27 -12.32
N LEU A 2 5.62 -10.39 -13.00
CA LEU A 2 4.20 -10.64 -13.22
C LEU A 2 4.02 -11.83 -14.18
N THR A 3 3.05 -12.67 -13.87
CA THR A 3 2.59 -13.75 -14.77
C THR A 3 1.14 -13.48 -15.18
N GLY A 4 0.62 -14.23 -16.17
CA GLY A 4 -0.73 -14.02 -16.70
C GLY A 4 -0.82 -12.90 -17.75
N GLY A 5 -2.04 -12.51 -18.10
CA GLY A 5 -2.31 -11.57 -19.20
C GLY A 5 -2.37 -10.10 -18.75
N LYS A 6 -2.16 -9.16 -19.70
CA LYS A 6 -2.16 -7.70 -19.44
C LYS A 6 -3.44 -7.17 -18.77
N GLN A 7 -4.58 -7.84 -18.93
CA GLN A 7 -5.86 -7.43 -18.31
C GLN A 7 -6.10 -8.05 -16.93
N SER A 8 -5.36 -9.10 -16.58
CA SER A 8 -5.50 -9.81 -15.31
C SER A 8 -4.17 -10.50 -14.96
N PRO A 9 -3.18 -9.73 -14.47
CA PRO A 9 -1.90 -10.27 -14.06
C PRO A 9 -2.00 -11.01 -12.72
N VAL A 10 -0.96 -11.77 -12.43
CA VAL A 10 -0.68 -12.41 -11.15
C VAL A 10 0.68 -11.95 -10.67
N ASN A 11 0.75 -11.54 -9.41
CA ASN A 11 1.97 -11.17 -8.71
C ASN A 11 2.17 -12.11 -7.53
N ALA A 12 3.00 -13.14 -7.72
CA ALA A 12 3.27 -14.14 -6.69
C ALA A 12 3.93 -13.51 -5.44
N ILE A 13 4.85 -12.57 -5.64
CA ILE A 13 5.52 -11.87 -4.52
C ILE A 13 4.50 -11.12 -3.66
N HIS A 14 3.58 -10.37 -4.27
CA HIS A 14 2.52 -9.72 -3.50
C HIS A 14 1.63 -10.73 -2.78
N ALA A 15 1.31 -11.86 -3.41
CA ALA A 15 0.48 -12.88 -2.79
C ALA A 15 1.16 -13.51 -1.56
N GLU A 16 2.47 -13.76 -1.62
CA GLU A 16 3.26 -14.21 -0.46
C GLU A 16 3.25 -13.17 0.67
N LEU A 17 3.50 -11.89 0.35
CA LEU A 17 3.44 -10.80 1.34
C LEU A 17 2.06 -10.67 1.99
N VAL A 18 0.98 -10.82 1.21
CA VAL A 18 -0.39 -10.85 1.73
C VAL A 18 -0.58 -12.04 2.67
N ALA A 19 -0.16 -13.24 2.28
CA ALA A 19 -0.30 -14.44 3.09
C ALA A 19 0.48 -14.33 4.41
N ASP A 20 1.73 -13.84 4.37
CA ASP A 20 2.57 -13.61 5.55
C ASP A 20 1.91 -12.61 6.51
N GLN A 21 1.41 -11.47 5.99
CA GLN A 21 0.82 -10.44 6.83
C GLN A 21 -0.53 -10.84 7.44
N VAL A 22 -1.35 -11.61 6.70
CA VAL A 22 -2.61 -12.18 7.19
C VAL A 22 -2.32 -13.24 8.26
N GLY A 23 -1.38 -14.14 8.00
CA GLY A 23 -0.93 -15.16 8.97
C GLY A 23 -0.47 -14.53 10.28
N GLU A 24 0.44 -13.54 10.22
CA GLU A 24 0.93 -12.82 11.41
C GLU A 24 -0.23 -12.15 12.19
N THR A 25 -1.22 -11.61 11.48
CA THR A 25 -2.36 -10.94 12.10
C THR A 25 -3.27 -11.91 12.86
N LEU A 26 -3.48 -13.10 12.31
CA LEU A 26 -4.26 -14.18 12.90
C LEU A 26 -3.53 -14.84 14.08
N GLU A 27 -2.23 -15.10 13.93
CA GLU A 27 -1.38 -15.68 14.99
C GLU A 27 -1.31 -14.81 16.24
N LYS A 28 -1.26 -13.48 16.09
CA LYS A 28 -1.30 -12.54 17.23
C LYS A 28 -2.68 -12.46 17.89
N HIS A 29 -3.68 -13.20 17.39
CA HIS A 29 -5.07 -13.19 17.86
C HIS A 29 -5.69 -11.78 17.97
N THR A 30 -5.19 -10.85 17.17
CA THR A 30 -5.70 -9.47 17.18
C THR A 30 -6.97 -9.29 16.37
N LEU A 31 -7.23 -10.22 15.43
CA LEU A 31 -8.38 -10.25 14.54
C LEU A 31 -8.74 -11.71 14.23
N THR A 32 -10.02 -11.94 13.96
CA THR A 32 -10.55 -13.23 13.45
C THR A 32 -10.61 -13.22 11.92
N ALA A 33 -10.56 -14.38 11.28
CA ALA A 33 -10.50 -14.46 9.82
C ALA A 33 -11.76 -13.88 9.14
N ASP A 34 -12.95 -14.13 9.68
CA ASP A 34 -14.20 -13.49 9.25
C ASP A 34 -14.21 -11.95 9.37
N SER A 35 -13.29 -11.35 10.14
CA SER A 35 -13.14 -9.89 10.26
C SER A 35 -12.16 -9.28 9.25
N ILE A 36 -11.48 -10.12 8.46
CA ILE A 36 -10.51 -9.73 7.44
C ILE A 36 -11.15 -9.84 6.04
N GLY A 37 -10.83 -8.88 5.17
CA GLY A 37 -11.11 -8.93 3.74
C GLY A 37 -9.87 -8.63 2.92
N ILE A 38 -9.63 -9.43 1.88
CA ILE A 38 -8.51 -9.28 0.94
C ILE A 38 -9.06 -8.87 -0.41
N LEU A 39 -8.58 -7.74 -0.92
CA LEU A 39 -9.06 -7.10 -2.13
C LEU A 39 -7.93 -6.96 -3.15
N THR A 40 -8.23 -7.26 -4.40
CA THR A 40 -7.35 -6.99 -5.54
C THR A 40 -8.16 -6.49 -6.74
N PRO A 41 -7.61 -5.63 -7.61
CA PRO A 41 -8.31 -5.22 -8.83
C PRO A 41 -8.39 -6.32 -9.89
N PHE A 42 -7.67 -7.45 -9.74
CA PHE A 42 -7.53 -8.44 -10.81
C PHE A 42 -8.08 -9.82 -10.42
N ARG A 43 -8.90 -10.39 -11.31
CA ARG A 43 -9.51 -11.72 -11.12
C ARG A 43 -8.48 -12.85 -11.04
N ALA A 44 -7.42 -12.78 -11.85
CA ALA A 44 -6.36 -13.78 -11.83
C ALA A 44 -5.61 -13.75 -10.49
N GLN A 45 -5.21 -12.58 -10.02
CA GLN A 45 -4.61 -12.43 -8.68
C GLN A 45 -5.53 -12.92 -7.58
N ARG A 46 -6.84 -12.61 -7.64
CA ARG A 46 -7.81 -13.11 -6.66
C ARG A 46 -7.79 -14.64 -6.57
N ARG A 47 -7.84 -15.32 -7.72
CA ARG A 47 -7.80 -16.80 -7.77
C ARG A 47 -6.47 -17.34 -7.24
N TYR A 48 -5.37 -16.68 -7.56
CA TYR A 48 -4.06 -17.06 -7.09
C TYR A 48 -3.94 -16.92 -5.56
N LEU A 49 -4.39 -15.80 -5.00
CA LEU A 49 -4.49 -15.59 -3.55
C LEU A 49 -5.34 -16.68 -2.88
N GLN A 50 -6.54 -16.95 -3.41
CA GLN A 50 -7.41 -18.02 -2.88
C GLN A 50 -6.69 -19.37 -2.80
N HIS A 51 -5.96 -19.74 -3.86
CA HIS A 51 -5.21 -20.98 -3.91
C HIS A 51 -4.02 -20.99 -2.92
N LEU A 52 -3.21 -19.93 -2.92
CA LEU A 52 -2.03 -19.83 -2.06
C LEU A 52 -2.39 -19.84 -0.57
N LEU A 53 -3.41 -19.07 -0.18
CA LEU A 53 -3.83 -18.99 1.21
C LEU A 53 -4.37 -20.34 1.72
N ALA A 54 -5.14 -21.06 0.90
CA ALA A 54 -5.58 -22.42 1.22
C ALA A 54 -4.40 -23.40 1.33
N LEU A 55 -3.42 -23.33 0.42
CA LEU A 55 -2.21 -24.16 0.46
C LEU A 55 -1.41 -23.93 1.76
N ARG A 56 -1.39 -22.68 2.25
CA ARG A 56 -0.75 -22.29 3.52
C ARG A 56 -1.58 -22.61 4.76
N GLY A 57 -2.74 -23.26 4.61
CA GLY A 57 -3.62 -23.63 5.72
C GLY A 57 -4.27 -22.43 6.42
N LEU A 58 -4.37 -21.28 5.75
CA LEU A 58 -5.09 -20.14 6.29
C LEU A 58 -6.61 -20.39 6.26
N PRO A 59 -7.39 -19.82 7.20
CA PRO A 59 -8.81 -20.13 7.33
C PRO A 59 -9.65 -19.80 6.09
N ASP A 60 -10.61 -20.68 5.77
CA ASP A 60 -11.48 -20.55 4.59
C ASP A 60 -12.52 -19.42 4.69
N ASP A 61 -12.78 -18.89 5.89
CA ASP A 61 -13.70 -17.77 6.15
C ASP A 61 -13.11 -16.39 5.78
N LEU A 62 -11.85 -16.34 5.36
CA LEU A 62 -11.23 -15.15 4.77
C LEU A 62 -11.97 -14.72 3.50
N ALA A 63 -12.49 -13.50 3.50
CA ALA A 63 -13.17 -12.95 2.32
C ALA A 63 -12.14 -12.45 1.30
N ILE A 64 -11.94 -13.18 0.21
CA ILE A 64 -11.00 -12.81 -0.87
C ILE A 64 -11.78 -12.49 -2.14
N ASP A 65 -11.80 -11.23 -2.57
CA ASP A 65 -12.49 -10.89 -3.81
C ASP A 65 -11.90 -9.73 -4.60
N THR A 66 -12.42 -9.53 -5.82
CA THR A 66 -12.14 -8.29 -6.54
C THR A 66 -12.88 -7.11 -5.93
N VAL A 67 -12.30 -5.92 -6.01
CA VAL A 67 -12.90 -4.69 -5.43
C VAL A 67 -14.34 -4.47 -5.90
N HIS A 68 -14.68 -4.83 -7.14
CA HIS A 68 -16.02 -4.63 -7.71
C HIS A 68 -17.04 -5.69 -7.28
N THR A 69 -16.58 -6.91 -6.95
CA THR A 69 -17.46 -8.03 -6.63
C THR A 69 -17.53 -8.33 -5.13
N PHE A 70 -16.68 -7.67 -4.32
CA PHE A 70 -16.63 -7.90 -2.88
C PHE A 70 -17.98 -7.63 -2.21
N GLN A 71 -18.73 -8.72 -2.02
CA GLN A 71 -19.99 -8.76 -1.29
C GLN A 71 -19.69 -9.10 0.17
N GLY A 72 -19.14 -8.13 0.88
CA GLY A 72 -18.88 -8.20 2.31
C GLY A 72 -19.45 -6.99 3.02
N ARG A 73 -20.02 -7.22 4.21
CA ARG A 73 -20.25 -6.16 5.21
C ARG A 73 -18.92 -5.48 5.54
N LYS A 74 -18.96 -4.44 6.38
CA LYS A 74 -17.76 -3.78 6.90
C LYS A 74 -16.84 -4.83 7.56
N LYS A 75 -15.54 -4.74 7.31
CA LYS A 75 -14.49 -5.58 7.90
C LYS A 75 -13.64 -4.73 8.85
N SER A 76 -13.13 -5.35 9.90
CA SER A 76 -12.19 -4.71 10.83
C SER A 76 -10.79 -4.59 10.21
N CYS A 77 -10.46 -5.42 9.23
CA CYS A 77 -9.24 -5.29 8.45
C CYS A 77 -9.48 -5.49 6.96
N ILE A 78 -8.91 -4.59 6.15
CA ILE A 78 -8.85 -4.73 4.69
C ILE A 78 -7.39 -4.80 4.26
N VAL A 79 -7.04 -5.84 3.51
CA VAL A 79 -5.79 -5.96 2.77
C VAL A 79 -6.06 -5.59 1.32
N LEU A 80 -5.45 -4.53 0.81
CA LEU A 80 -5.55 -4.10 -0.57
C LEU A 80 -4.24 -4.42 -1.31
N ASP A 81 -4.28 -5.41 -2.19
CA ASP A 81 -3.20 -5.76 -3.10
C ASP A 81 -3.42 -5.09 -4.46
N LEU A 82 -2.58 -4.11 -4.81
CA LEU A 82 -2.66 -3.43 -6.12
C LEU A 82 -2.10 -4.26 -7.27
N THR A 83 -1.33 -5.32 -6.98
CA THR A 83 -0.75 -6.32 -7.90
C THR A 83 0.24 -5.79 -8.95
N ALA A 84 0.04 -4.60 -9.51
CA ALA A 84 0.88 -4.03 -10.56
C ALA A 84 2.32 -3.79 -10.09
N SER A 85 3.28 -4.27 -10.90
CA SER A 85 4.71 -4.24 -10.58
C SER A 85 5.54 -4.55 -11.83
N ALA A 86 6.72 -3.93 -11.95
CA ALA A 86 7.81 -4.33 -12.86
C ALA A 86 7.41 -4.60 -14.33
N VAL A 87 6.51 -3.77 -14.88
CA VAL A 87 6.18 -3.73 -16.32
C VAL A 87 6.29 -2.29 -16.82
N ASP A 88 6.25 -2.09 -18.14
CA ASP A 88 6.38 -0.81 -18.84
C ASP A 88 5.04 -0.21 -19.32
N TYR A 89 3.91 -0.79 -18.88
CA TYR A 89 2.56 -0.37 -19.27
C TYR A 89 1.64 -0.19 -18.07
N THR A 90 0.54 0.54 -18.27
CA THR A 90 -0.48 0.79 -17.26
C THR A 90 -1.63 -0.22 -17.31
N PHE A 91 -2.25 -0.47 -16.17
CA PHE A 91 -3.45 -1.29 -16.01
C PHE A 91 -4.65 -0.36 -15.83
N GLN A 92 -5.68 -0.55 -16.65
CA GLN A 92 -6.87 0.31 -16.67
C GLN A 92 -7.54 0.41 -15.29
N ASN A 93 -7.58 -0.69 -14.52
CA ASN A 93 -8.18 -0.73 -13.18
C ASN A 93 -7.48 0.19 -12.17
N LEU A 94 -6.21 0.53 -12.42
CA LEU A 94 -5.41 1.43 -11.59
C LEU A 94 -5.32 2.86 -12.18
N GLY A 95 -6.02 3.12 -13.29
CA GLY A 95 -5.97 4.40 -13.98
C GLY A 95 -4.89 4.44 -15.06
N GLY A 96 -4.01 5.44 -14.99
CA GLY A 96 -2.93 5.65 -15.97
C GLY A 96 -3.37 6.35 -17.26
N SER A 97 -4.64 6.74 -17.35
CA SER A 97 -5.18 7.62 -18.39
C SER A 97 -6.35 8.43 -17.83
N ARG A 98 -6.64 9.58 -18.44
CA ARG A 98 -7.75 10.44 -18.01
C ARG A 98 -9.12 9.73 -18.05
N GLN A 99 -9.29 8.76 -18.95
CA GLN A 99 -10.52 7.99 -19.09
C GLN A 99 -10.68 6.96 -17.95
N ASN A 100 -9.56 6.39 -17.51
CA ASN A 100 -9.53 5.31 -16.52
C ASN A 100 -9.41 5.81 -15.07
N GLU A 101 -9.07 7.09 -14.86
CA GLU A 101 -8.89 7.67 -13.54
C GLU A 101 -10.12 7.52 -12.62
N SER A 102 -11.31 7.67 -13.20
CA SER A 102 -12.57 7.47 -12.46
C SER A 102 -12.75 6.03 -11.96
N GLN A 103 -12.14 5.04 -12.63
CA GLN A 103 -12.17 3.65 -12.22
C GLN A 103 -11.25 3.42 -11.01
N ALA A 104 -10.05 4.00 -11.03
CA ALA A 104 -9.11 3.95 -9.91
C ALA A 104 -9.72 4.58 -8.64
N VAL A 105 -10.34 5.76 -8.77
CA VAL A 105 -11.03 6.43 -7.65
C VAL A 105 -12.16 5.56 -7.10
N ARG A 106 -12.99 4.97 -7.97
CA ARG A 106 -14.06 4.06 -7.53
C ARG A 106 -13.52 2.83 -6.83
N MET A 107 -12.42 2.25 -7.33
CA MET A 107 -11.75 1.12 -6.71
C MET A 107 -11.28 1.48 -5.28
N LEU A 108 -10.53 2.57 -5.13
CA LEU A 108 -10.04 3.04 -3.84
C LEU A 108 -11.19 3.33 -2.87
N ASN A 109 -12.19 4.10 -3.29
CA ASN A 109 -13.35 4.41 -2.46
C ASN A 109 -14.07 3.14 -2.00
N THR A 110 -14.22 2.17 -2.90
CA THR A 110 -14.84 0.89 -2.56
C THR A 110 -14.01 0.17 -1.51
N ALA A 111 -12.70 -0.02 -1.74
CA ALA A 111 -11.82 -0.71 -0.79
C ALA A 111 -11.80 -0.03 0.60
N LEU A 112 -11.60 1.30 0.62
CA LEU A 112 -11.51 2.08 1.86
C LEU A 112 -12.82 2.10 2.63
N SER A 113 -13.96 2.18 1.95
CA SER A 113 -15.27 2.17 2.61
C SER A 113 -15.59 0.87 3.36
N ARG A 114 -14.90 -0.24 3.02
CA ARG A 114 -15.05 -1.54 3.68
C ARG A 114 -14.28 -1.65 4.99
N CYS A 115 -13.24 -0.83 5.19
CA CYS A 115 -12.47 -0.81 6.42
C CYS A 115 -13.05 0.22 7.39
N ARG A 116 -13.60 -0.23 8.53
CA ARG A 116 -14.12 0.68 9.57
C ARG A 116 -13.90 0.11 10.95
N THR A 117 -13.71 1.01 11.91
CA THR A 117 -13.84 0.68 13.33
C THR A 117 -15.22 0.10 13.58
N HIS A 118 -15.27 -1.10 14.15
CA HIS A 118 -16.52 -1.79 14.45
C HIS A 118 -16.38 -2.54 15.77
N ALA A 119 -17.43 -2.47 16.61
CA ALA A 119 -17.47 -3.15 17.91
C ALA A 119 -16.25 -2.88 18.81
N GLY A 120 -15.69 -1.66 18.77
CA GLY A 120 -14.49 -1.29 19.54
C GLY A 120 -13.16 -1.75 18.96
N THR A 121 -13.17 -2.53 17.87
CA THR A 121 -11.96 -2.88 17.11
C THR A 121 -11.67 -1.79 16.08
N GLU A 122 -10.50 -1.15 16.19
CA GLU A 122 -10.05 -0.16 15.20
C GLU A 122 -9.88 -0.79 13.81
N GLY A 123 -10.31 -0.04 12.78
CA GLY A 123 -10.15 -0.46 11.40
C GLY A 123 -8.68 -0.46 10.98
N ARG A 124 -8.20 -1.58 10.43
CA ARG A 124 -6.83 -1.72 9.91
C ARG A 124 -6.84 -1.78 8.39
N LEU A 125 -6.02 -0.95 7.76
CA LEU A 125 -5.79 -1.00 6.32
C LEU A 125 -4.35 -1.43 6.07
N ILE A 126 -4.20 -2.54 5.34
CA ILE A 126 -2.91 -3.05 4.89
C ILE A 126 -2.87 -2.88 3.38
N VAL A 127 -1.82 -2.28 2.85
CA VAL A 127 -1.68 -2.06 1.40
C VAL A 127 -0.39 -2.71 0.91
N VAL A 128 -0.51 -3.54 -0.12
CA VAL A 128 0.62 -4.17 -0.81
C VAL A 128 0.72 -3.59 -2.21
N ALA A 129 1.84 -2.88 -2.47
CA ALA A 129 2.05 -2.16 -3.71
C ALA A 129 3.55 -2.09 -4.05
N ASN A 130 3.87 -2.10 -5.35
CA ASN A 130 5.17 -1.64 -5.81
C ASN A 130 5.11 -0.12 -6.01
N TYR A 131 5.50 0.63 -4.97
CA TYR A 131 5.44 2.09 -4.96
C TYR A 131 6.20 2.73 -6.14
N GLN A 132 7.42 2.25 -6.42
CA GLN A 132 8.24 2.80 -7.50
C GLN A 132 7.58 2.61 -8.88
N HIS A 133 6.99 1.44 -9.13
CA HIS A 133 6.26 1.18 -10.37
C HIS A 133 5.05 2.13 -10.52
N ILE A 134 4.30 2.35 -9.45
CA ILE A 134 3.17 3.29 -9.48
C ILE A 134 3.64 4.73 -9.70
N LYS A 135 4.69 5.16 -8.99
CA LYS A 135 5.28 6.50 -9.12
C LYS A 135 5.78 6.78 -10.55
N THR A 136 6.39 5.80 -11.20
CA THR A 136 6.92 5.94 -12.56
C THR A 136 5.82 5.92 -13.63
N LEU A 137 4.84 5.01 -13.56
CA LEU A 137 3.87 4.80 -14.64
C LEU A 137 2.51 5.46 -14.45
N TYR A 138 2.18 5.91 -13.24
CA TYR A 138 0.90 6.53 -12.93
C TYR A 138 1.11 7.91 -12.27
N PRO A 139 1.91 8.80 -12.90
CA PRO A 139 2.11 10.15 -12.37
C PRO A 139 0.77 10.87 -12.26
N ASP A 140 0.61 11.67 -11.21
CA ASP A 140 -0.59 12.43 -10.88
C ASP A 140 -1.89 11.62 -10.66
N SER A 141 -1.85 10.29 -10.68
CA SER A 141 -3.02 9.43 -10.48
C SER A 141 -3.52 9.45 -9.03
N ALA A 142 -4.81 9.15 -8.82
CA ALA A 142 -5.41 8.98 -7.51
C ALA A 142 -4.77 7.82 -6.74
N VAL A 143 -4.27 6.78 -7.43
CA VAL A 143 -3.54 5.68 -6.80
C VAL A 143 -2.22 6.19 -6.22
N LEU A 144 -1.44 6.95 -6.98
CA LEU A 144 -0.19 7.54 -6.48
C LEU A 144 -0.46 8.50 -5.31
N GLN A 145 -1.42 9.43 -5.46
CA GLN A 145 -1.81 10.36 -4.40
C GLN A 145 -2.26 9.62 -3.12
N PHE A 146 -2.99 8.50 -3.28
CA PHE A 146 -3.37 7.63 -2.19
C PHE A 146 -2.16 6.97 -1.52
N LEU A 147 -1.23 6.41 -2.32
CA LEU A 147 -0.02 5.77 -1.81
C LEU A 147 0.88 6.76 -1.06
N ASP A 148 1.08 7.96 -1.60
CA ASP A 148 1.84 9.02 -0.92
C ASP A 148 1.22 9.35 0.44
N ARG A 149 -0.11 9.48 0.47
CA ARG A 149 -0.87 9.80 1.69
C ARG A 149 -0.81 8.71 2.75
N ILE A 150 -0.86 7.43 2.37
CA ILE A 150 -0.76 6.33 3.35
C ILE A 150 0.69 6.12 3.79
N ARG A 151 1.67 6.29 2.90
CA ARG A 151 3.09 6.09 3.22
C ARG A 151 3.54 7.09 4.28
N SER A 152 3.05 8.33 4.19
CA SER A 152 3.34 9.38 5.16
C SER A 152 2.67 9.14 6.52
N LYS A 153 1.47 8.53 6.53
CA LYS A 153 0.63 8.35 7.73
C LYS A 153 0.65 6.97 8.38
N THR A 154 1.20 5.95 7.72
CA THR A 154 1.11 4.57 8.20
C THR A 154 1.90 4.36 9.48
N ASP A 155 1.31 3.60 10.41
CA ASP A 155 1.94 3.19 11.67
C ASP A 155 3.10 2.21 11.44
N ARG A 156 3.02 1.41 10.38
CA ARG A 156 4.02 0.45 9.94
C ARG A 156 4.24 0.60 8.43
N LEU A 157 5.46 0.91 8.03
CA LEU A 157 5.89 0.84 6.63
C LEU A 157 6.94 -0.25 6.51
N ILE A 158 6.80 -1.08 5.48
CA ILE A 158 7.76 -2.13 5.16
C ILE A 158 8.16 -1.95 3.70
N GLU A 159 9.39 -1.50 3.49
CA GLU A 159 10.01 -1.39 2.17
C GLU A 159 11.22 -2.32 2.16
N PRO A 160 11.14 -3.50 1.52
CA PRO A 160 12.27 -4.42 1.48
C PRO A 160 13.39 -3.80 0.62
N GLU A 161 14.61 -3.76 1.16
CA GLU A 161 15.79 -3.19 0.48
C GLU A 161 16.12 -3.93 -0.82
N ASN A 162 15.78 -5.22 -0.90
CA ASN A 162 15.96 -6.06 -2.08
C ASN A 162 14.61 -6.58 -2.57
N ALA A 163 14.48 -6.79 -3.88
CA ALA A 163 13.30 -7.43 -4.45
C ALA A 163 13.07 -8.79 -3.75
N PRO A 164 11.88 -9.04 -3.17
CA PRO A 164 11.63 -10.28 -2.46
C PRO A 164 11.76 -11.46 -3.42
N ASP A 165 12.60 -12.44 -3.09
CA ASP A 165 12.67 -13.70 -3.82
C ASP A 165 11.44 -14.55 -3.44
N ALA A 166 10.70 -15.00 -4.45
CA ALA A 166 9.50 -15.81 -4.27
C ALA A 166 9.80 -17.19 -3.65
N MET A 167 11.04 -17.68 -3.70
CA MET A 167 11.43 -18.98 -3.14
C MET A 167 11.79 -18.94 -1.65
N THR A 168 12.32 -17.82 -1.15
CA THR A 168 12.66 -17.65 0.26
C THR A 168 11.56 -16.83 0.91
N GLY A 169 10.53 -17.51 1.42
CA GLY A 169 9.38 -16.86 2.09
C GLY A 169 9.84 -15.71 2.99
N VAL A 170 9.21 -14.53 2.81
CA VAL A 170 9.68 -13.29 3.41
C VAL A 170 9.28 -13.28 4.89
N ARG A 171 10.10 -13.91 5.74
CA ARG A 171 9.98 -13.70 7.20
C ARG A 171 10.45 -12.29 7.54
N LEU A 172 9.53 -11.33 7.42
CA LEU A 172 9.72 -9.93 7.81
C LEU A 172 9.78 -9.82 9.34
N GLN A 173 10.86 -10.30 9.96
CA GLN A 173 11.07 -10.11 11.40
C GLN A 173 11.14 -8.62 11.74
N ALA A 174 10.42 -8.21 12.78
CA ALA A 174 10.28 -6.83 13.20
C ALA A 174 11.33 -6.45 14.24
N GLN A 175 12.16 -5.46 13.91
CA GLN A 175 12.47 -4.40 14.87
C GLN A 175 11.65 -3.18 14.42
N ASP A 176 10.37 -3.14 14.79
CA ASP A 176 9.40 -2.16 14.27
C ASP A 176 9.85 -0.69 14.49
N ILE A 177 10.63 -0.42 15.55
CA ILE A 177 11.20 0.92 15.81
C ILE A 177 12.28 1.27 14.77
N SER A 178 13.24 0.36 14.52
CA SER A 178 14.33 0.58 13.56
C SER A 178 13.78 0.83 12.14
N ARG A 179 12.80 0.03 11.70
CA ARG A 179 12.15 0.22 10.39
C ARG A 179 11.34 1.51 10.29
N PHE A 180 10.60 1.86 11.33
CA PHE A 180 9.84 3.12 11.36
C PHE A 180 10.77 4.34 11.34
N GLN A 181 11.91 4.26 12.03
CA GLN A 181 12.95 5.28 11.99
C GLN A 181 13.58 5.38 10.60
N GLN A 182 14.07 4.27 10.02
CA GLN A 182 14.65 4.22 8.68
C GLN A 182 13.69 4.79 7.62
N THR A 183 12.43 4.37 7.67
CA THR A 183 11.38 4.93 6.80
C THR A 183 11.25 6.44 6.95
N THR A 184 11.25 6.93 8.19
CA THR A 184 11.09 8.36 8.46
C THR A 184 12.30 9.14 7.94
N GLU A 185 13.49 8.59 8.04
CA GLU A 185 14.72 9.15 7.47
C GLU A 185 14.66 9.18 5.92
N THR A 186 14.24 8.08 5.28
CA THR A 186 14.03 8.03 3.82
C THR A 186 13.04 9.09 3.34
N LEU A 187 11.88 9.21 4.01
CA LEU A 187 10.87 10.22 3.67
C LEU A 187 11.41 11.64 3.82
N LEU A 188 12.18 11.93 4.88
CA LEU A 188 12.81 13.24 5.05
C LEU A 188 13.81 13.54 3.93
N GLN A 189 14.57 12.54 3.51
CA GLN A 189 15.54 12.69 2.43
C GLN A 189 14.83 13.00 1.10
N GLU A 190 13.78 12.25 0.76
CA GLU A 190 12.96 12.51 -0.44
C GLU A 190 12.34 13.91 -0.41
N ILE A 191 11.82 14.35 0.75
CA ILE A 191 11.25 15.70 0.92
C ILE A 191 12.31 16.79 0.69
N ARG A 192 13.53 16.59 1.20
CA ARG A 192 14.62 17.56 1.00
C ARG A 192 15.00 17.66 -0.47
N GLU A 193 15.05 16.54 -1.17
CA GLU A 193 15.34 16.50 -2.61
C GLU A 193 14.23 17.16 -3.44
N ASP A 194 12.96 16.89 -3.12
CA ASP A 194 11.81 17.56 -3.75
C ASP A 194 11.84 19.07 -3.49
N HIS A 195 12.14 19.49 -2.26
CA HIS A 195 12.26 20.89 -1.90
C HIS A 195 13.38 21.59 -2.68
N ALA A 196 14.57 20.97 -2.76
CA ALA A 196 15.69 21.51 -3.54
C ALA A 196 15.30 21.68 -5.02
N ARG A 197 14.70 20.65 -5.64
CA ARG A 197 14.21 20.72 -7.02
C ARG A 197 13.21 21.87 -7.24
N VAL A 198 12.26 22.04 -6.33
CA VAL A 198 11.26 23.13 -6.43
C VAL A 198 11.92 24.49 -6.29
N VAL A 199 12.85 24.68 -5.34
CA VAL A 199 13.56 25.95 -5.17
C VAL A 199 14.40 26.27 -6.41
N ASP A 200 15.15 25.31 -6.94
CA ASP A 200 16.00 25.51 -8.12
C ASP A 200 15.18 25.90 -9.35
N SER A 201 14.03 25.24 -9.58
CA SER A 201 13.22 25.60 -10.75
C SER A 201 12.49 26.96 -10.55
N LEU A 202 12.14 27.34 -9.32
CA LEU A 202 11.62 28.69 -9.03
C LEU A 202 12.70 29.77 -9.25
N ALA A 203 13.95 29.48 -8.90
CA ALA A 203 15.07 30.41 -9.07
C ALA A 203 15.48 30.61 -10.53
N THR A 204 15.37 29.56 -11.35
CA THR A 204 15.69 29.58 -12.79
C THR A 204 14.53 30.10 -13.66
N GLY A 205 13.33 30.27 -13.09
CA GLY A 205 12.14 30.72 -13.80
C GLY A 205 11.45 29.61 -14.61
N ASP A 206 11.84 28.35 -14.38
CA ASP A 206 11.25 27.19 -15.03
C ASP A 206 9.81 26.94 -14.59
N LYS A 207 9.00 26.39 -15.50
CA LYS A 207 7.61 26.04 -15.21
C LYS A 207 7.54 24.84 -14.27
N ILE A 208 7.32 25.12 -12.99
CA ILE A 208 6.90 24.10 -12.00
C ILE A 208 5.41 23.82 -12.10
N SER A 209 5.04 22.55 -12.02
CA SER A 209 3.64 22.15 -11.95
C SER A 209 3.03 22.52 -10.59
N LYS A 210 1.78 23.01 -10.60
CA LYS A 210 1.01 23.25 -9.38
C LYS A 210 0.87 21.99 -8.51
N HIS A 211 0.93 20.81 -9.14
CA HIS A 211 0.91 19.52 -8.45
C HIS A 211 2.18 19.32 -7.62
N ALA A 212 3.36 19.61 -8.17
CA ALA A 212 4.63 19.48 -7.46
C ALA A 212 4.69 20.36 -6.20
N ILE A 213 4.27 21.63 -6.31
CA ILE A 213 4.23 22.55 -5.15
C ILE A 213 3.27 22.04 -4.08
N LYS A 214 2.05 21.63 -4.48
CA LYS A 214 1.07 21.09 -3.54
C LYS A 214 1.57 19.80 -2.88
N GLY A 215 2.17 18.90 -3.66
CA GLY A 215 2.75 17.65 -3.17
C GLY A 215 3.79 17.93 -2.09
N LEU A 216 4.72 18.86 -2.35
CA LEU A 216 5.73 19.26 -1.38
C LEU A 216 5.13 19.79 -0.07
N ILE A 217 4.12 20.67 -0.15
CA ILE A 217 3.41 21.18 1.04
C ILE A 217 2.79 20.03 1.83
N TRP A 218 2.10 19.10 1.17
CA TRP A 218 1.48 17.96 1.83
C TRP A 218 2.51 17.04 2.50
N ASN A 219 3.64 16.81 1.84
CA ASN A 219 4.71 15.99 2.40
C ASN A 219 5.26 16.60 3.69
N TYR A 220 5.45 17.92 3.76
CA TYR A 220 5.81 18.61 5.01
C TYR A 220 4.73 18.51 6.08
N CYS A 221 3.46 18.69 5.71
CA CYS A 221 2.36 18.55 6.66
C CYS A 221 2.25 17.14 7.25
N ASP A 222 2.67 16.11 6.51
CA ASP A 222 2.58 14.73 6.96
C ASP A 222 3.83 14.24 7.70
N VAL A 223 5.02 14.74 7.37
CA VAL A 223 6.25 14.33 8.05
C VAL A 223 6.32 14.83 9.49
N ILE A 224 5.70 15.97 9.79
CA ILE A 224 5.68 16.56 11.14
C ILE A 224 4.98 15.62 12.15
N PRO A 225 3.72 15.19 11.95
CA PRO A 225 3.08 14.19 12.81
C PRO A 225 3.88 12.89 12.94
N ARG A 226 4.48 12.44 11.84
CA ARG A 226 5.29 11.21 11.82
C ARG A 226 6.54 11.34 12.69
N GLN A 227 7.24 12.46 12.63
CA GLN A 227 8.38 12.77 13.50
C GLN A 227 7.96 12.81 14.97
N ILE A 228 6.80 13.38 15.28
CA ILE A 228 6.24 13.36 16.65
C ILE A 228 6.02 11.92 17.12
N GLN A 229 5.43 11.06 16.28
CA GLN A 229 5.26 9.65 16.60
C GLN A 229 6.60 8.92 16.79
N LEU A 230 7.60 9.19 15.95
CA LEU A 230 8.94 8.62 16.10
C LEU A 230 9.54 9.00 17.46
N CYS A 231 9.50 10.28 17.80
CA CYS A 231 9.95 10.78 19.10
C CYS A 231 9.22 10.09 20.26
N ASN A 232 7.89 9.91 20.16
CA ASN A 232 7.12 9.22 21.18
C ASN A 232 7.49 7.73 21.30
N ARG A 233 7.83 7.06 20.19
CA ARG A 233 8.28 5.66 20.19
C ARG A 233 9.70 5.48 20.72
N LEU A 234 10.55 6.49 20.59
CA LEU A 234 11.93 6.49 21.10
C LEU A 234 12.03 6.93 22.57
N ARG A 235 10.96 7.49 23.16
CA ARG A 235 10.96 7.82 24.59
C ARG A 235 11.10 6.53 25.41
N PRO A 236 12.03 6.46 26.38
CA PRO A 236 12.07 5.36 27.32
C PRO A 236 10.74 5.30 28.08
N SER A 237 10.21 4.10 28.29
CA SER A 237 9.12 3.89 29.24
C SER A 237 9.64 4.26 30.63
N GLY A 238 9.21 5.40 31.16
CA GLY A 238 9.44 5.78 32.55
C GLY A 238 8.61 4.94 33.51
#